data_AF-A0A7Z9FUF0-F1
#
_entry.id   AF-A0A7Z9FUF0-F1
#
_cell.length_a   1.000
_cell.length_b   1.000
_cell.length_c   1.000
_cell.angle_alpha   90.00
_cell.angle_beta   90.00
_cell.angle_gamma   90.00
#
_symmetry.space_group_name_H-M   'P 1'
#
loop_
_entity.id
_entity.type
_entity.pdbx_description
1 polymer ?
#
loop_
_entity_poly.entity_id
_entity_poly.type
_entity_poly.pdbx_seq_one_letter_code
_entity_poly.pdbx_strand_id
1 'polypeptide(L)'
;MQPARTCAFAKIGAIPVASISKEDAEYLRRLNSRKGTVRLKLILDSHIEWKDSWNVIGEISGNSSGEEHIIVGGHYDSWHVGLGAVDNTAGVVAVLETARGLVPYRQHLSRTVKFVLFGVEESGLVGSWAYV
;
A
#
# COMPACT_ATOMS: atom_id res chain seq x y z
N MET A 1 -3.02 -0.15 17.52
CA MET A 1 -3.82 -1.11 16.75
C MET A 1 -4.77 -0.28 15.89
N GLN A 2 -4.62 -0.29 14.56
CA GLN A 2 -5.44 0.61 13.72
C GLN A 2 -6.90 0.14 13.71
N PRO A 3 -7.89 1.05 13.70
CA PRO A 3 -9.25 0.71 13.37
C PRO A 3 -9.28 -0.02 12.03
N ALA A 4 -9.76 -1.28 12.02
CA ALA A 4 -9.89 -2.02 10.77
C ALA A 4 -10.76 -1.21 9.80
N ARG A 5 -10.26 -1.04 8.57
CA ARG A 5 -10.96 -0.27 7.54
C ARG A 5 -12.35 -0.88 7.33
N THR A 6 -13.39 -0.07 7.55
CA THR A 6 -14.63 -0.22 6.81
C THR A 6 -14.33 0.00 5.33
N CYS A 7 -14.93 -0.80 4.45
CA CYS A 7 -14.68 -0.94 3.01
C CYS A 7 -14.86 0.32 2.13
N ALA A 8 -14.62 1.54 2.64
CA ALA A 8 -14.80 2.79 1.91
C ALA A 8 -13.56 3.68 1.99
N PHE A 9 -13.07 4.09 0.82
CA PHE A 9 -12.00 5.05 0.62
C PHE A 9 -12.27 6.37 1.37
N ALA A 10 -11.26 6.89 2.08
CA ALA A 10 -11.29 8.20 2.76
C ALA A 10 -12.44 8.44 3.76
N LYS A 11 -13.03 7.39 4.36
CA LYS A 11 -14.05 7.53 5.41
C LYS A 11 -13.59 6.93 6.74
N ILE A 12 -13.73 7.73 7.80
CA ILE A 12 -13.61 7.24 9.18
C ILE A 12 -14.81 6.33 9.47
N GLY A 13 -14.52 5.13 9.98
CA GLY A 13 -15.55 4.17 10.35
C GLY A 13 -16.46 4.72 11.45
N ALA A 14 -17.77 4.52 11.31
CA ALA A 14 -18.76 4.99 12.30
C ALA A 14 -18.74 4.21 13.62
N ILE A 15 -18.04 3.07 13.65
CA ILE A 15 -17.92 2.20 14.82
C ILE A 15 -16.45 1.77 15.01
N PRO A 16 -16.05 1.42 16.24
CA PRO A 16 -14.75 0.80 16.49
C PRO A 16 -14.59 -0.51 15.73
N VAL A 17 -13.44 -0.72 15.10
CA VAL A 17 -13.13 -1.97 14.39
C VAL A 17 -11.73 -2.40 14.78
N ALA A 18 -11.47 -3.69 14.94
CA ALA A 18 -10.13 -4.22 15.18
C ALA A 18 -9.97 -5.55 14.45
N SER A 19 -8.76 -5.82 13.98
CA SER A 19 -8.39 -7.14 13.47
C SER A 19 -7.84 -7.99 14.61
N ILE A 20 -8.22 -9.27 14.66
CA ILE A 20 -7.69 -10.26 15.61
C ILE A 20 -6.97 -11.38 14.86
N SER A 21 -6.14 -12.14 15.56
CA SER A 21 -5.48 -13.31 14.99
C SER A 21 -6.53 -14.36 14.58
N LYS A 22 -6.16 -15.25 13.65
CA LYS A 22 -7.01 -16.37 13.26
C LYS A 22 -7.28 -17.28 14.46
N GLU A 23 -6.26 -17.49 15.29
CA GLU A 23 -6.30 -18.32 16.49
C GLU A 23 -7.32 -17.80 17.50
N ASP A 24 -7.34 -16.48 17.74
CA ASP A 24 -8.31 -15.83 18.62
C ASP A 24 -9.73 -15.92 18.02
N ALA A 25 -9.87 -15.69 16.71
CA ALA A 25 -11.16 -15.80 16.04
C ALA A 25 -11.74 -17.23 16.15
N GLU A 26 -10.91 -18.25 15.96
CA GLU A 26 -11.30 -19.64 16.13
C GLU A 26 -11.62 -19.99 17.59
N TYR A 27 -10.87 -19.43 18.54
CA TYR A 27 -11.16 -19.59 19.96
C TYR A 27 -12.53 -19.00 20.34
N LEU A 28 -12.83 -17.79 19.89
CA LEU A 28 -14.13 -17.14 20.09
C LEU A 28 -15.27 -17.95 19.48
N ARG A 29 -15.06 -18.51 18.26
CA ARG A 29 -16.03 -19.43 17.64
C ARG A 29 -16.28 -20.67 18.49
N ARG A 30 -15.23 -21.30 19.04
CA ARG A 30 -15.36 -22.48 19.93
C ARG A 30 -16.03 -22.15 21.26
N LEU A 31 -15.75 -20.98 21.83
CA LEU A 31 -16.44 -20.52 23.04
C LEU A 31 -17.92 -20.32 22.77
N ASN A 32 -18.26 -19.67 21.66
CA ASN A 32 -19.65 -19.42 21.31
C ASN A 32 -20.43 -20.72 21.08
N SER A 33 -19.84 -21.72 20.44
CA SER A 33 -20.50 -23.01 20.21
C SER A 33 -20.73 -23.82 21.50
N ARG A 34 -19.84 -23.68 22.51
CA ARG A 34 -19.93 -24.44 23.77
C ARG A 34 -20.75 -23.76 24.84
N LYS A 35 -20.68 -22.42 24.92
CA LYS A 35 -21.24 -21.63 26.04
C LYS A 35 -22.36 -20.68 25.60
N GLY A 36 -22.68 -20.60 24.32
CA GLY A 36 -23.62 -19.62 23.78
C GLY A 36 -23.00 -18.23 23.68
N THR A 37 -23.78 -17.18 23.88
CA THR A 37 -23.37 -15.79 23.63
C THR A 37 -22.06 -15.39 24.32
N VAL A 38 -21.09 -14.95 23.52
CA VAL A 38 -19.83 -14.37 24.01
C VAL A 38 -19.92 -12.85 24.04
N ARG A 39 -19.59 -12.24 25.18
CA ARG A 39 -19.52 -10.78 25.34
C ARG A 39 -18.06 -10.35 25.39
N LEU A 40 -17.70 -9.37 24.55
CA LEU A 40 -16.35 -8.82 24.46
C LEU A 40 -16.34 -7.35 24.90
N LYS A 41 -15.24 -6.93 25.53
CA LYS A 41 -14.93 -5.52 25.77
C LYS A 41 -13.77 -5.14 24.85
N LEU A 42 -14.04 -4.28 23.88
CA LEU A 42 -13.02 -3.74 22.99
C LEU A 42 -12.58 -2.37 23.52
N ILE A 43 -11.28 -2.19 23.69
CA ILE A 43 -10.67 -0.90 24.07
C ILE A 43 -9.67 -0.57 22.96
N LEU A 44 -9.89 0.54 22.27
CA LEU A 44 -8.99 1.04 21.23
C LEU A 44 -8.52 2.44 21.60
N ASP A 45 -7.23 2.67 21.44
CA ASP A 45 -6.60 3.98 21.54
C ASP A 45 -5.96 4.27 20.18
N SER A 46 -6.60 5.17 19.41
CA SER A 46 -6.19 5.49 18.05
C SER A 46 -6.35 6.99 17.79
N HIS A 47 -5.38 7.55 17.08
CA HIS A 47 -5.34 8.96 16.71
C HIS A 47 -5.13 9.10 15.21
N ILE A 48 -5.70 10.16 14.63
CA ILE A 48 -5.53 10.52 13.22
C ILE A 48 -4.70 11.79 13.18
N GLU A 49 -3.61 11.75 12.42
CA GLU A 49 -2.70 12.88 12.21
C GLU A 49 -2.49 13.08 10.71
N TRP A 50 -2.42 14.34 10.30
CA TRP A 50 -2.02 14.70 8.94
C TRP A 50 -0.50 14.82 8.87
N LYS A 51 0.10 14.20 7.85
CA LYS A 51 1.55 14.21 7.61
C LYS A 51 1.83 14.32 6.12
N ASP A 52 2.98 14.89 5.80
CA ASP A 52 3.46 14.97 4.42
C ASP A 52 4.08 13.65 3.98
N SER A 53 3.89 13.32 2.71
CA SER A 53 4.50 12.19 2.02
C SER A 53 4.77 12.57 0.56
N TRP A 54 5.60 11.78 -0.12
CA TRP A 54 6.02 12.05 -1.49
C TRP A 54 5.89 10.82 -2.37
N ASN A 55 5.67 11.03 -3.67
CA ASN A 55 5.95 10.02 -4.67
C ASN A 55 7.39 10.20 -5.16
N VAL A 56 8.11 9.11 -5.38
CA VAL A 56 9.45 9.14 -5.96
C VAL A 56 9.36 8.73 -7.42
N ILE A 57 9.82 9.59 -8.32
CA ILE A 57 9.72 9.39 -9.77
C ILE A 57 11.10 9.45 -10.38
N GLY A 58 11.47 8.42 -11.13
CA GLY A 58 12.65 8.39 -11.99
C GLY A 58 12.26 8.13 -13.43
N GLU A 59 13.02 8.64 -14.39
CA GLU A 59 12.68 8.52 -15.81
C GLU A 59 13.88 8.13 -16.67
N ILE A 60 13.62 7.31 -17.70
CA ILE A 60 14.54 7.08 -18.81
C ILE A 60 13.88 7.64 -20.07
N SER A 61 14.46 8.72 -20.61
CA SER A 61 13.94 9.37 -21.83
C SER A 61 14.05 8.46 -23.04
N GLY A 62 12.97 8.38 -23.81
CA GLY A 62 12.97 7.75 -25.12
C GLY A 62 13.41 8.71 -26.24
N ASN A 63 13.59 8.17 -27.44
CA ASN A 63 14.09 8.92 -28.60
C ASN A 63 12.99 9.42 -29.57
N SER A 64 11.74 8.99 -29.40
CA SER A 64 10.65 9.50 -30.25
C SER A 64 10.17 10.86 -29.75
N SER A 65 9.66 11.68 -30.67
CA SER A 65 9.08 12.99 -30.35
C SER A 65 7.67 12.91 -29.74
N GLY A 66 7.19 11.71 -29.41
CA GLY A 66 5.85 11.51 -28.85
C GLY A 66 5.84 11.72 -27.33
N GLU A 67 4.72 12.24 -26.82
CA GLU A 67 4.47 12.42 -25.37
C GLU A 67 4.00 11.11 -24.68
N GLU A 68 4.16 9.96 -25.36
CA GLU A 68 3.73 8.68 -24.80
C GLU A 68 4.70 8.20 -23.71
N HIS A 69 4.13 7.88 -22.55
CA HIS A 69 4.86 7.37 -21.39
C HIS A 69 4.44 5.95 -21.04
N ILE A 70 5.41 5.10 -20.75
CA ILE A 70 5.18 3.81 -20.10
C ILE A 70 5.46 4.02 -18.61
N ILE A 71 4.48 3.73 -17.75
CA ILE A 71 4.64 3.80 -16.30
C ILE A 71 4.85 2.39 -15.75
N VAL A 72 5.94 2.22 -15.02
CA VAL A 72 6.23 1.03 -14.21
C VAL A 72 6.23 1.50 -12.76
N GLY A 73 5.40 0.92 -11.90
CA GLY A 73 5.27 1.44 -10.54
C GLY A 73 4.84 0.43 -9.49
N GLY A 74 4.99 0.86 -8.24
CA GLY A 74 4.58 0.17 -7.03
C GLY A 74 4.56 1.16 -5.87
N HIS A 75 3.99 0.83 -4.72
CA HIS A 75 4.09 1.68 -3.53
C HIS A 75 5.27 1.28 -2.65
N TYR A 76 5.82 2.24 -1.92
CA TYR A 76 6.97 2.02 -1.03
C TYR A 76 6.64 2.16 0.47
N ASP A 77 5.46 2.67 0.81
CA ASP A 77 4.96 2.64 2.18
C ASP A 77 4.46 1.23 2.55
N SER A 78 4.42 0.93 3.84
CA SER A 78 3.96 -0.36 4.36
C SER A 78 3.24 -0.21 5.69
N TRP A 79 2.53 -1.25 6.11
CA TRP A 79 2.03 -1.35 7.48
C TRP A 79 3.15 -1.38 8.54
N HIS A 80 2.97 -0.57 9.59
CA HIS A 80 3.88 -0.46 10.74
C HIS A 80 4.11 -1.75 11.54
N VAL A 81 3.19 -2.72 11.47
CA VAL A 81 3.29 -3.99 12.22
C VAL A 81 4.15 -5.04 11.52
N GLY A 82 4.41 -4.86 10.22
CA GLY A 82 5.19 -5.77 9.40
C GLY A 82 6.52 -5.15 8.96
N LEU A 83 7.30 -5.94 8.23
CA LEU A 83 8.55 -5.48 7.59
C LEU A 83 8.32 -4.88 6.19
N GLY A 84 7.08 -4.94 5.67
CA GLY A 84 6.75 -4.48 4.32
C GLY A 84 7.46 -5.25 3.19
N ALA A 85 7.99 -6.44 3.46
CA ALA A 85 8.86 -7.15 2.52
C ALA A 85 8.11 -7.58 1.24
N VAL A 86 6.94 -8.19 1.39
CA VAL A 86 6.10 -8.63 0.26
C VAL A 86 5.15 -7.51 -0.18
N ASP A 87 4.72 -6.69 0.78
CA ASP A 87 3.79 -5.58 0.61
C ASP A 87 4.46 -4.28 1.10
N ASN A 88 5.24 -3.58 0.27
CA ASN A 88 5.51 -3.88 -1.15
C ASN A 88 6.98 -3.71 -1.56
N THR A 89 7.91 -3.96 -0.63
CA THR A 89 9.36 -3.81 -0.91
C THR A 89 9.82 -4.71 -2.07
N ALA A 90 9.30 -5.94 -2.20
CA ALA A 90 9.61 -6.82 -3.32
C ALA A 90 9.21 -6.21 -4.67
N GLY A 91 8.04 -5.56 -4.73
CA GLY A 91 7.61 -4.81 -5.91
C GLY A 91 8.50 -3.61 -6.20
N VAL A 92 8.88 -2.84 -5.16
CA VAL A 92 9.84 -1.73 -5.30
C VAL A 92 11.17 -2.21 -5.88
N VAL A 93 11.72 -3.33 -5.38
CA VAL A 93 12.95 -3.92 -5.92
C VAL A 93 12.77 -4.32 -7.38
N ALA A 94 11.64 -4.90 -7.76
CA ALA A 94 11.36 -5.23 -9.16
C ALA A 94 11.33 -3.97 -10.06
N VAL A 95 10.74 -2.87 -9.59
CA VAL A 95 10.73 -1.57 -10.31
C VAL A 95 12.16 -1.04 -10.48
N LEU A 96 12.95 -1.04 -9.41
CA LEU A 96 14.34 -0.58 -9.43
C LEU A 96 15.23 -1.44 -10.33
N GLU A 97 15.09 -2.77 -10.26
CA GLU A 97 15.87 -3.69 -11.11
C GLU A 97 15.45 -3.61 -12.57
N THR A 98 14.17 -3.35 -12.85
CA THR A 98 13.70 -3.05 -14.21
C THR A 98 14.36 -1.78 -14.74
N ALA A 99 14.41 -0.71 -13.94
CA ALA A 99 15.11 0.51 -14.31
C ALA A 99 16.60 0.25 -14.57
N ARG A 100 17.28 -0.43 -13.63
CA ARG A 100 18.71 -0.78 -13.74
C ARG A 100 19.00 -1.61 -15.00
N GLY A 101 18.13 -2.56 -15.33
CA GLY A 101 18.24 -3.40 -16.52
C GLY A 101 18.00 -2.66 -17.84
N LEU A 102 17.16 -1.61 -17.83
CA LEU A 102 16.83 -0.83 -19.02
C LEU A 102 17.81 0.29 -19.32
N VAL A 103 18.48 0.87 -18.32
CA VAL A 103 19.43 1.98 -18.50
C VAL A 103 20.48 1.73 -19.61
N PRO A 104 21.12 0.55 -19.71
CA PRO A 104 22.08 0.27 -20.79
C PRO A 104 21.49 0.40 -22.20
N TYR A 105 20.19 0.17 -22.35
CA TYR A 105 19.47 0.19 -23.62
C TYR A 105 18.71 1.49 -23.88
N ARG A 106 18.95 2.55 -23.09
CA ARG A 106 18.24 3.84 -23.19
C ARG A 106 18.18 4.40 -24.61
N GLN A 107 19.22 4.20 -25.42
CA GLN A 107 19.29 4.66 -26.81
C GLN A 107 18.40 3.86 -27.78
N HIS A 108 17.81 2.76 -27.35
CA HIS A 108 16.90 1.94 -28.16
C HIS A 108 15.43 2.11 -27.74
N LEU A 109 15.17 2.86 -26.67
CA LEU A 109 13.81 3.10 -26.21
C LEU A 109 13.15 4.17 -27.07
N SER A 110 12.05 3.82 -27.75
CA SER A 110 11.25 4.81 -28.48
C SER A 110 10.46 5.71 -27.52
N ARG A 111 9.93 5.15 -26.44
CA ARG A 111 9.07 5.84 -25.46
C ARG A 111 9.81 6.10 -24.16
N THR A 112 9.46 7.20 -23.50
CA THR A 112 9.95 7.48 -22.15
C THR A 112 9.32 6.51 -21.16
N VAL A 113 10.16 5.90 -20.32
CA VAL A 113 9.72 5.00 -19.25
C VAL A 113 9.85 5.73 -17.92
N LYS A 114 8.73 5.85 -17.19
CA LYS A 114 8.66 6.43 -15.86
C LYS A 114 8.56 5.33 -14.81
N PHE A 115 9.43 5.39 -13.83
CA PHE A 115 9.45 4.49 -12.67
C PHE A 115 8.90 5.27 -11.49
N VAL A 116 7.73 4.87 -10.99
CA VAL A 116 7.01 5.61 -9.94
C VAL A 116 6.87 4.74 -8.70
N LEU A 117 7.44 5.22 -7.59
CA LEU A 117 7.23 4.66 -6.27
C LEU A 117 6.22 5.55 -5.52
N PHE A 118 4.99 5.05 -5.40
CA PHE A 118 3.89 5.78 -4.77
C PHE A 118 4.01 5.73 -3.23
N GLY A 119 3.73 6.85 -2.58
CA GLY A 119 3.55 6.88 -1.13
C GLY A 119 2.08 6.68 -0.74
N VAL A 120 1.84 6.31 0.52
CA VAL A 120 0.52 6.35 1.16
C VAL A 120 -0.53 5.48 0.44
N GLU A 121 -0.11 4.34 -0.12
CA GLU A 121 -1.01 3.35 -0.71
C GLU A 121 -1.84 2.65 0.36
N GLU A 122 -1.18 2.26 1.46
CA GLU A 122 -1.77 1.48 2.56
C GLU A 122 -2.86 2.29 3.26
N SER A 123 -2.71 3.62 3.19
CA SER A 123 -3.67 4.57 3.71
C SER A 123 -4.81 4.91 2.75
N GLY A 124 -4.82 4.32 1.55
CA GLY A 124 -5.88 4.42 0.54
C GLY A 124 -5.39 5.11 -0.72
N LEU A 125 -4.43 4.51 -1.43
CA LEU A 125 -3.99 4.91 -2.77
C LEU A 125 -3.65 6.40 -2.94
N VAL A 126 -3.32 7.11 -1.86
CA VAL A 126 -3.30 8.59 -1.85
C VAL A 126 -2.21 9.11 -2.78
N GLY A 127 -1.03 8.49 -2.78
CA GLY A 127 0.06 8.87 -3.66
C GLY A 127 -0.29 8.71 -5.14
N SER A 128 -0.93 7.60 -5.54
CA SER A 128 -1.31 7.42 -6.95
C SER A 128 -2.41 8.38 -7.38
N TRP A 129 -3.35 8.72 -6.50
CA TRP A 129 -4.37 9.75 -6.77
C TRP A 129 -3.77 11.15 -6.91
N ALA A 130 -2.73 11.47 -6.14
CA ALA A 130 -2.02 12.75 -6.26
C ALA A 130 -1.13 12.82 -7.52
N TYR A 131 -0.87 11.69 -8.19
CA TYR A 131 -0.06 11.62 -9.40
C TYR A 131 -0.87 11.82 -10.69
N VAL A 132 -2.16 11.47 -10.68
CA VAL A 132 -3.05 11.52 -11.87
C VAL A 132 -3.90 12.77 -11.95
#